data_AF-A0A016UNS8-F1
#
_entry.id   AF-A0A016UNS8-F1
#
_cell.length_a   1.000
_cell.length_b   1.000
_cell.length_c   1.000
_cell.angle_alpha   90.00
_cell.angle_beta   90.00
_cell.angle_gamma   90.00
#
_symmetry.space_group_name_H-M   'P 1'
#
loop_
_entity.id
_entity.type
_entity.pdbx_description
1 polymer ?
#
loop_
_entity_poly.entity_id
_entity_poly.type
_entity_poly.pdbx_seq_one_letter_code
_entity_poly.pdbx_strand_id
1 'polypeptide(L)'
;MCGKRLSTIMEKMCTRPGETTPCFGGLSDYEEHALDGRVVGIAEKCCVGRCAYDQLNKYCCSEEDADNFYEMIRGSNERVQRDDSDEDTQ
;
A
#
# COMPACT_ATOMS: atom_id res chain seq x y z
N MET A 1 9.00 12.69 -10.98
CA MET A 1 9.95 11.89 -10.16
C MET A 1 9.76 10.43 -10.54
N CYS A 2 10.82 9.62 -10.65
CA CYS A 2 10.73 8.28 -11.23
C CYS A 2 11.49 7.22 -10.42
N GLY A 3 11.09 5.96 -10.60
CA GLY A 3 11.81 4.78 -10.11
C GLY A 3 11.95 4.78 -8.59
N LYS A 4 13.15 4.43 -8.10
CA LYS A 4 13.45 4.26 -6.67
C LYS A 4 13.04 5.46 -5.81
N ARG A 5 13.23 6.69 -6.30
CA ARG A 5 12.86 7.91 -5.55
C ARG A 5 11.36 8.00 -5.32
N LEU A 6 10.56 7.67 -6.35
CA LEU A 6 9.10 7.66 -6.23
C LEU A 6 8.66 6.54 -5.29
N SER A 7 9.23 5.32 -5.43
CA SER A 7 8.94 4.19 -4.55
C SER A 7 9.18 4.53 -3.08
N THR A 8 10.37 5.06 -2.74
CA THR A 8 10.73 5.40 -1.36
C THR A 8 9.84 6.48 -0.76
N ILE A 9 9.36 7.43 -1.57
CA ILE A 9 8.41 8.45 -1.08
C ILE A 9 7.05 7.82 -0.82
N MET A 10 6.58 6.99 -1.74
CA MET A 10 5.31 6.28 -1.61
C MET A 10 5.31 5.33 -0.41
N GLU A 11 6.39 4.57 -0.22
CA GLU A 11 6.59 3.71 0.96
C GLU A 11 6.45 4.52 2.24
N LYS A 12 7.14 5.65 2.36
CA LYS A 12 7.05 6.50 3.56
C LYS A 12 5.69 7.16 3.74
N MET A 13 5.08 7.62 2.65
CA MET A 13 3.83 8.36 2.68
C MET A 13 2.65 7.47 3.05
N CYS A 14 2.63 6.23 2.53
CA CYS A 14 1.53 5.29 2.74
C CYS A 14 1.75 4.33 3.91
N THR A 15 2.83 4.48 4.67
CA THR A 15 3.06 3.70 5.91
C THR A 15 2.51 4.48 7.10
N ARG A 16 1.62 3.85 7.86
CA ARG A 16 1.04 4.47 9.07
C ARG A 16 2.11 4.58 10.18
N PRO A 17 2.07 5.61 11.04
CA PRO A 17 2.97 5.68 12.18
C PRO A 17 2.88 4.41 13.04
N GLY A 18 4.04 3.79 13.32
CA GLY A 18 4.12 2.54 14.08
C GLY A 18 4.10 1.26 13.23
N GLU A 19 3.83 1.37 11.93
CA GLU A 19 3.81 0.25 10.99
C GLU A 19 5.09 0.19 10.15
N THR A 20 5.38 -0.97 9.57
CA THR A 20 6.55 -1.19 8.70
C THR A 20 6.20 -1.42 7.25
N THR A 21 4.93 -1.70 6.96
CA THR A 21 4.46 -2.10 5.63
C THR A 21 3.56 -1.01 5.07
N PRO A 22 3.84 -0.46 3.88
CA PRO A 22 2.97 0.55 3.27
C PRO A 22 1.64 -0.05 2.81
N CYS A 23 0.55 0.71 2.97
CA CYS A 23 -0.77 0.36 2.43
C CYS A 23 -1.06 1.21 1.19
N PHE A 24 -1.01 0.58 0.02
CA PHE A 24 -1.36 1.24 -1.24
C PHE A 24 -2.84 1.02 -1.55
N GLY A 25 -3.54 2.12 -1.86
CA GLY A 25 -4.94 2.07 -2.22
C GLY A 25 -5.12 1.34 -3.54
N GLY A 26 -6.11 0.44 -3.59
CA GLY A 26 -6.53 -0.19 -4.83
C GLY A 26 -6.98 0.88 -5.82
N LEU A 27 -6.66 0.69 -7.10
CA LEU A 27 -7.06 1.62 -8.18
C LEU A 27 -8.58 1.61 -8.43
N SER A 28 -9.36 0.79 -7.72
CA SER A 28 -10.81 0.59 -7.93
C SER A 28 -11.61 1.85 -7.69
N ASP A 29 -11.24 2.65 -6.68
CA ASP A 29 -11.99 3.87 -6.35
C ASP A 29 -11.60 5.05 -7.26
N TYR A 30 -10.59 4.85 -8.11
CA TYR A 30 -10.09 5.84 -9.05
C TYR A 30 -10.60 5.62 -10.48
N GLU A 31 -11.50 4.65 -10.71
CA GLU A 31 -12.11 4.40 -12.01
C GLU A 31 -13.06 5.50 -12.48
N GLU A 32 -13.53 6.41 -11.61
CA GLU A 32 -14.51 7.45 -11.98
C GLU A 32 -13.98 8.53 -12.94
N HIS A 33 -12.67 8.57 -13.20
CA HIS A 33 -12.07 9.46 -14.20
C HIS A 33 -11.30 8.76 -15.34
N ALA A 34 -11.40 7.43 -15.44
CA ALA A 34 -10.89 6.69 -16.59
C ALA A 34 -11.88 6.76 -17.76
N LEU A 35 -12.09 7.98 -18.31
CA LEU A 35 -13.00 8.23 -19.45
C LEU A 35 -12.68 7.40 -20.72
N ASP A 36 -11.54 6.69 -20.76
CA ASP A 36 -11.08 5.84 -21.87
C ASP A 36 -10.67 4.41 -21.46
N GLY A 37 -11.01 3.95 -20.24
CA GLY A 37 -10.66 2.60 -19.78
C GLY A 37 -9.15 2.34 -19.61
N ARG A 38 -8.32 3.39 -19.64
CA ARG A 38 -6.89 3.32 -19.32
C ARG A 38 -6.66 3.73 -17.87
N VAL A 39 -6.33 2.76 -17.03
CA VAL A 39 -5.85 3.00 -15.67
C VAL A 39 -4.43 3.57 -15.76
N VAL A 40 -4.30 4.88 -15.59
CA VAL A 40 -2.99 5.56 -15.58
C VAL A 40 -2.35 5.34 -14.21
N GLY A 41 -1.38 4.41 -14.16
CA GLY A 41 -0.64 4.12 -12.94
C GLY A 41 0.18 5.32 -12.43
N ILE A 42 0.56 5.29 -11.16
CA ILE A 42 1.36 6.35 -10.53
C ILE A 42 2.67 6.65 -11.28
N ALA A 43 3.29 5.63 -11.88
CA ALA A 43 4.47 5.81 -12.70
C ALA A 43 4.16 6.67 -13.93
N GLU A 44 3.11 6.38 -14.69
CA GLU A 44 2.76 7.17 -15.88
C GLU A 44 2.40 8.61 -15.49
N LYS A 45 1.60 8.80 -14.43
CA LYS A 45 1.20 10.14 -13.98
C LYS A 45 2.35 10.97 -13.39
N CYS A 46 3.20 10.37 -12.55
CA CYS A 46 4.22 11.10 -11.79
C CYS A 46 5.64 11.05 -12.39
N CYS A 47 5.96 9.99 -13.13
CA CYS A 47 7.23 9.89 -13.84
C CYS A 47 7.16 10.58 -15.21
N VAL A 48 6.14 10.29 -16.00
CA VAL A 48 5.98 10.85 -17.35
C VAL A 48 5.30 12.22 -17.31
N GLY A 49 4.15 12.32 -16.63
CA GLY A 49 3.33 13.54 -16.61
C GLY A 49 3.79 14.67 -15.68
N ARG A 50 4.73 14.40 -14.77
CA ARG A 50 5.09 15.25 -13.60
C ARG A 50 3.87 15.55 -12.72
N CYS A 51 3.84 14.96 -11.52
CA CYS A 51 2.79 15.23 -10.53
C CYS A 51 3.34 16.06 -9.36
N ALA A 52 2.43 16.74 -8.66
CA ALA A 52 2.74 17.42 -7.41
C ALA A 52 2.80 16.43 -6.24
N TYR A 53 3.59 16.75 -5.21
CA TYR A 53 3.87 15.83 -4.11
C TYR A 53 2.61 15.46 -3.30
N ASP A 54 1.70 16.40 -3.13
CA ASP A 54 0.39 16.24 -2.48
C ASP A 54 -0.54 15.27 -3.23
N GLN A 55 -0.36 15.10 -4.54
CA GLN A 55 -1.14 14.13 -5.31
C GLN A 55 -0.71 12.69 -5.08
N LEU A 56 0.43 12.44 -4.43
CA LEU A 56 0.91 11.09 -4.13
C LEU A 56 0.06 10.42 -3.04
N ASN A 57 -0.47 11.20 -2.08
CA ASN A 57 -1.27 10.67 -0.97
C ASN A 57 -2.56 9.99 -1.45
N LYS A 58 -3.02 10.38 -2.64
CA LYS A 58 -4.19 9.81 -3.32
C LYS A 58 -4.05 8.34 -3.70
N TYR A 59 -2.83 7.82 -3.71
CA TYR A 59 -2.52 6.43 -4.02
C TYR A 59 -2.29 5.57 -2.77
N CYS A 60 -2.39 6.17 -1.57
CA CYS A 60 -2.40 5.42 -0.32
C CYS A 60 -3.81 4.89 -0.02
N CYS A 61 -3.90 3.86 0.82
CA CYS A 61 -5.19 3.36 1.31
C CYS A 61 -6.00 4.46 1.99
N SER A 62 -7.34 4.32 1.96
CA SER A 62 -8.21 5.05 2.88
C SER A 62 -7.91 4.62 4.33
N GLU A 63 -8.38 5.39 5.32
CA GLU A 63 -8.19 4.99 6.73
C GLU A 63 -8.85 3.65 7.03
N GLU A 64 -10.05 3.39 6.48
CA GLU A 64 -10.78 2.14 6.64
C GLU A 64 -10.03 0.96 6.00
N ASP A 65 -9.54 1.11 4.77
CA ASP A 65 -8.76 0.06 4.10
C ASP A 65 -7.43 -0.20 4.81
N ALA A 66 -6.80 0.85 5.34
CA ALA A 66 -5.58 0.72 6.12
C ALA A 66 -5.83 -0.05 7.42
N ASP A 67 -6.92 0.23 8.14
CA ASP A 67 -7.29 -0.50 9.35
C ASP A 67 -7.48 -2.00 9.02
N ASN A 68 -8.26 -2.33 7.99
CA ASN A 68 -8.47 -3.71 7.53
C ASN A 68 -7.15 -4.40 7.13
N PHE A 69 -6.28 -3.69 6.40
CA PHE A 69 -4.98 -4.20 5.96
C PHE A 69 -4.06 -4.53 7.14
N TYR A 70 -3.95 -3.62 8.12
CA TYR A 70 -3.09 -3.85 9.28
C TYR A 70 -3.67 -4.88 10.26
N GLU A 71 -4.99 -4.97 10.39
CA GLU A 71 -5.63 -6.07 11.12
C GLU A 71 -5.30 -7.43 10.48
N MET A 72 -5.36 -7.52 9.16
CA MET A 72 -5.00 -8.74 8.43
C MET A 72 -3.53 -9.12 8.65
N ILE A 73 -2.60 -8.17 8.51
CA ILE A 73 -1.16 -8.43 8.69
C ILE A 73 -0.86 -8.88 10.13
N ARG A 74 -1.43 -8.20 11.13
CA ARG A 74 -1.23 -8.56 12.53
C ARG A 74 -1.80 -9.94 12.84
N GLY A 75 -3.01 -10.24 12.37
CA GLY A 75 -3.64 -11.55 12.52
C GLY A 75 -2.91 -12.67 11.77
N SER A 76 -2.27 -12.38 10.63
CA SER A 76 -1.39 -13.33 9.94
C SER A 76 -0.13 -13.66 10.73
N ASN A 77 0.48 -12.68 11.40
CA ASN A 77 1.66 -12.89 12.24
C ASN A 77 1.36 -13.73 13.50
N GLU A 78 0.17 -13.58 14.08
CA GLU A 78 -0.24 -14.38 15.25
C GLU A 78 -0.48 -15.86 14.91
N ARG A 79 -0.95 -16.17 13.69
CA ARG A 79 -1.14 -17.56 13.25
C ARG A 79 0.18 -18.29 13.01
N VAL A 80 1.20 -17.60 12.53
CA VAL A 80 2.52 -18.20 12.30
C VAL A 80 3.23 -18.55 13.62
N GLN A 81 2.98 -17.83 14.71
CA GLN A 81 3.61 -18.12 16.02
C GLN A 81 3.04 -19.36 16.73
N ARG A 82 1.89 -19.90 16.33
CA ARG A 82 1.26 -21.06 17.00
C ARG A 82 1.66 -22.41 16.42
N ASP A 83 2.22 -22.45 15.21
CA ASP A 83 2.61 -23.71 14.56
C ASP A 83 4.02 -24.21 14.93
N ASP A 84 4.78 -23.45 15.74
CA ASP A 84 6.17 -23.78 16.11
C ASP A 84 6.31 -24.38 17.54
N SER A 85 5.22 -24.84 18.16
CA SER A 85 5.24 -25.33 19.57
C SER A 85 4.78 -26.79 19.78
N ASP A 86 4.61 -27.58 18.73
CA ASP A 86 4.24 -29.01 18.85
C ASP A 86 5.22 -29.91 18.08
N GLU A 87 6.47 -30.02 18.53
CA GLU A 87 7.25 -31.25 18.34
C GLU A 87 8.35 -31.36 19.41
N ASP A 88 8.05 -32.02 20.53
CA ASP A 88 8.92 -33.09 21.08
C ASP A 88 8.21 -33.76 22.26
N THR A 89 7.37 -34.74 21.91
CA THR A 89 7.02 -35.82 22.83
C THR A 89 8.04 -36.93 22.63
N GLN A 90 8.91 -37.16 23.62
CA GLN A 90 9.59 -38.44 23.83
C GLN A 90 9.53 -38.85 25.30
#